data_AF-A0A3D4VQ82-F1
#
_entry.id   AF-A0A3D4VQ82-F1
#
_cell.length_a   1.000
_cell.length_b   1.000
_cell.length_c   1.000
_cell.angle_alpha   90.00
_cell.angle_beta   90.00
_cell.angle_gamma   90.00
#
_symmetry.space_group_name_H-M   'P 1'
#
loop_
_entity.id
_entity.type
_entity.pdbx_description
1 polymer ?
#
loop_
_entity_poly.entity_id
_entity_poly.type
_entity_poly.pdbx_seq_one_letter_code
_entity_poly.pdbx_strand_id
1 'polypeptide(L)'
;MATVFTMLYVLIPYQKVKFIEVFPGVVFTMGAWLAISMLFSYFVNNFTNYANIYGSISGIIILLIWLNLSCLFLLLGGEINASVAYFNNLKKIINQATSYNKGKETTVHILIVFYAKSINV
;
A
#
# COMPACT_ATOMS: atom_id res chain seq x y z
N MET A 1 20.06 0.09 -0.66
CA MET A 1 18.74 -0.36 -1.15
C MET A 1 17.65 -0.21 -0.10
N ALA A 2 17.84 -0.65 1.15
CA ALA A 2 16.93 -0.30 2.25
C ALA A 2 16.75 1.23 2.41
N THR A 3 17.82 1.99 2.22
CA THR A 3 17.84 3.46 2.28
C THR A 3 16.89 4.17 1.30
N VAL A 4 16.67 3.63 0.10
CA VAL A 4 15.79 4.26 -0.90
C VAL A 4 14.33 4.08 -0.49
N PHE A 5 13.96 2.89 -0.01
CA PHE A 5 12.62 2.64 0.53
C PHE A 5 12.37 3.43 1.82
N THR A 6 13.38 3.53 2.70
CA THR A 6 13.30 4.38 3.90
C THR A 6 13.14 5.86 3.52
N MET A 7 13.89 6.36 2.53
CA MET A 7 13.75 7.75 2.06
C MET A 7 12.36 8.01 1.48
N LEU A 8 11.83 7.10 0.67
CA LEU A 8 10.50 7.24 0.08
C LEU A 8 9.43 7.30 1.17
N TYR A 9 9.53 6.44 2.17
CA TYR A 9 8.58 6.39 3.29
C TYR A 9 8.68 7.60 4.23
N VAL A 10 9.86 8.19 4.36
CA VAL A 10 10.13 9.37 5.19
C VAL A 10 9.77 10.68 4.47
N LEU A 11 9.74 10.70 3.13
CA LEU A 11 9.41 11.89 2.33
C LEU A 11 7.91 12.09 2.08
N ILE A 12 7.08 11.07 2.28
CA ILE A 12 5.63 11.12 2.00
C ILE A 12 4.72 11.61 3.16
N PRO A 13 5.14 11.93 4.42
CA PRO A 13 4.19 12.03 5.52
C PRO A 13 3.31 13.28 5.40
N TYR A 14 2.14 13.13 4.78
CA TYR A 14 1.05 14.10 4.81
C TYR A 14 0.28 14.04 6.15
N GLN A 15 0.48 12.97 6.95
CA GLN A 15 0.00 12.87 8.32
C GLN A 15 1.00 12.10 9.19
N LYS A 16 1.12 12.46 10.46
CA LYS A 16 2.00 11.81 11.45
C LYS A 16 1.49 10.40 11.77
N VAL A 17 1.78 9.43 10.90
CA VAL A 17 1.49 8.01 11.14
C VAL A 17 2.54 7.46 12.11
N LYS A 18 2.10 6.72 13.13
CA LYS A 18 3.04 6.07 14.06
C LYS A 18 3.79 4.96 13.31
N PHE A 19 5.10 4.88 13.48
CA PHE A 19 5.98 3.87 12.83
C PHE A 19 5.52 2.41 12.98
N ILE A 20 4.71 2.10 14.00
CA ILE A 20 4.16 0.76 14.24
C ILE A 20 3.04 0.38 13.24
N GLU A 21 2.29 1.36 12.73
CA GLU A 21 1.13 1.13 11.84
C GLU A 21 1.57 0.89 10.39
N VAL A 22 2.80 1.30 10.09
CA VAL A 22 3.47 1.20 8.78
C VAL A 22 4.11 -0.18 8.54
N PHE A 23 4.47 -0.87 9.61
CA PHE A 23 5.18 -2.15 9.57
C PHE A 23 4.53 -3.24 8.70
N PRO A 24 3.20 -3.48 8.75
CA PRO A 24 2.57 -4.51 7.91
C PRO A 24 2.65 -4.19 6.42
N GLY A 25 2.49 -2.92 6.04
CA GLY A 25 2.62 -2.47 4.64
C GLY A 25 4.05 -2.64 4.13
N VAL A 26 5.05 -2.26 4.93
CA VAL A 26 6.48 -2.36 4.55
C VAL A 26 6.90 -3.81 4.31
N VAL A 27 6.50 -4.74 5.17
CA VAL A 27 6.85 -6.17 5.01
C VAL A 27 6.21 -6.75 3.75
N PHE A 28 4.95 -6.40 3.47
CA PHE A 28 4.27 -6.83 2.25
C PHE A 28 4.95 -6.27 1.00
N THR A 29 5.21 -4.96 0.95
CA THR A 29 5.88 -4.33 -0.20
C THR A 29 7.27 -4.90 -0.43
N MET A 30 8.04 -5.12 0.64
CA MET A 30 9.38 -5.69 0.55
C MET A 30 9.35 -7.14 0.02
N GLY A 31 8.42 -7.97 0.51
CA GLY A 31 8.25 -9.34 0.02
C GLY A 31 7.80 -9.39 -1.43
N ALA A 32 6.82 -8.58 -1.80
CA ALA A 32 6.30 -8.49 -3.16
C ALA A 32 7.37 -7.97 -4.15
N TRP A 33 8.18 -7.01 -3.72
CA TRP A 33 9.30 -6.48 -4.52
C TRP A 33 10.40 -7.53 -4.76
N LEU A 34 10.72 -8.34 -3.75
CA LEU A 34 11.68 -9.43 -3.93
C LEU A 34 11.15 -10.49 -4.88
N ALA A 35 9.88 -10.87 -4.75
CA ALA A 35 9.23 -11.82 -5.66
C ALA A 35 9.23 -11.31 -7.11
N ILE A 36 8.91 -10.03 -7.34
CA ILE A 36 8.89 -9.47 -8.69
C ILE A 36 10.30 -9.37 -9.29
N SER A 37 11.31 -9.09 -8.47
CA SER A 37 12.71 -9.04 -8.92
C SER A 37 13.19 -10.42 -9.40
N MET A 38 12.82 -11.48 -8.68
CA MET A 38 13.11 -12.86 -9.10
C MET A 38 12.35 -13.23 -10.38
N LEU A 39 11.06 -12.90 -10.44
CA LEU A 39 10.22 -13.17 -11.60
C LEU A 39 10.73 -12.43 -12.86
N PHE A 40 11.17 -11.19 -12.70
CA PHE A 40 11.75 -10.39 -13.77
C PHE A 40 13.07 -10.98 -14.29
N SER A 41 13.95 -11.43 -13.39
CA SER A 41 15.19 -12.10 -13.78
C SER A 41 14.92 -13.36 -14.60
N TYR A 42 13.94 -14.17 -14.19
CA TYR A 42 13.50 -15.34 -14.97
C TYR A 42 12.92 -14.94 -16.33
N PHE A 43 12.07 -13.90 -16.37
CA PHE A 43 11.46 -13.41 -17.60
C PHE A 43 12.51 -12.95 -18.62
N VAL A 44 13.49 -12.16 -18.19
CA VAL A 44 14.57 -11.66 -19.05
C VAL A 44 15.44 -12.79 -19.59
N ASN A 45 15.77 -13.80 -18.77
CA ASN A 45 16.58 -14.94 -19.21
C ASN A 45 15.93 -15.78 -20.31
N ASN A 46 14.61 -15.85 -20.35
CA ASN A 46 13.86 -16.57 -21.39
C ASN A 46 13.55 -15.68 -22.62
N PHE A 47 13.81 -14.37 -22.54
CA PHE A 47 13.42 -13.40 -23.55
C PHE A 47 14.40 -13.25 -24.72
N THR A 48 15.54 -13.93 -24.69
CA THR A 48 16.63 -13.81 -25.68
C THR A 48 16.18 -14.10 -27.12
N ASN A 49 15.25 -15.04 -27.34
CA ASN A 49 14.72 -15.33 -28.68
C ASN A 49 13.78 -14.23 -29.20
N TYR A 50 12.99 -13.60 -28.33
CA TYR A 50 12.11 -12.49 -28.71
C TYR A 50 12.89 -11.20 -28.96
N ALA A 51 14.00 -10.99 -28.25
CA ALA A 51 14.90 -9.87 -28.47
C ALA A 51 15.51 -9.87 -29.89
N ASN A 52 15.77 -11.04 -30.48
CA ASN A 52 16.32 -11.15 -31.83
C ASN A 52 15.33 -10.76 -32.94
N ILE A 53 14.02 -10.94 -32.73
CA ILE A 53 12.97 -10.63 -33.71
C ILE A 53 12.62 -9.14 -33.69
N TYR A 54 12.53 -8.55 -32.49
CA TYR A 54 12.09 -7.17 -32.29
C TYR A 54 13.23 -6.17 -32.04
N GLY A 55 14.48 -6.65 -31.98
CA GLY A 55 15.67 -5.83 -31.80
C GLY A 55 15.60 -4.94 -30.56
N SER A 56 15.97 -3.66 -30.70
CA SER A 56 16.04 -2.68 -29.62
C SER A 56 14.68 -2.34 -28.97
N ILE A 57 13.56 -2.54 -29.67
CA ILE A 57 12.22 -2.28 -29.15
C ILE A 57 11.87 -3.24 -27.99
N SER A 58 12.41 -4.47 -28.03
CA SER A 58 12.20 -5.45 -26.96
C SER A 58 12.69 -4.95 -25.60
N GLY A 59 13.83 -4.24 -25.57
CA GLY A 59 14.39 -3.68 -24.33
C GLY A 59 13.48 -2.62 -23.70
N ILE A 60 12.88 -1.76 -24.54
CA ILE A 60 11.95 -0.71 -24.07
C ILE A 60 10.68 -1.35 -23.49
N ILE A 61 10.12 -2.37 -24.16
CA ILE A 61 8.91 -3.08 -23.70
C ILE A 61 9.17 -3.76 -22.36
N ILE A 62 10.31 -4.47 -22.22
CA ILE A 62 10.72 -5.13 -20.97
C ILE A 62 10.86 -4.11 -19.83
N LEU A 63 11.48 -2.96 -20.12
CA LEU A 63 11.64 -1.87 -19.15
C LEU A 63 10.28 -1.30 -18.72
N LEU A 64 9.35 -1.11 -19.66
CA LEU A 64 8.00 -0.63 -19.36
C LEU A 64 7.20 -1.63 -18.52
N ILE A 65 7.30 -2.93 -18.81
CA ILE A 65 6.68 -3.98 -17.99
C ILE A 65 7.26 -3.96 -16.57
N TRP A 66 8.58 -3.82 -16.45
CA TRP A 66 9.25 -3.75 -15.15
C TRP A 66 8.80 -2.53 -14.33
N LEU A 67 8.77 -1.36 -14.95
CA LEU A 67 8.29 -0.12 -14.32
C LEU A 67 6.81 -0.21 -13.94
N ASN A 68 5.98 -0.78 -14.81
CA ASN A 68 4.55 -0.94 -14.56
C ASN A 68 4.30 -1.83 -13.33
N LEU A 69 4.96 -2.98 -13.25
CA LEU A 69 4.88 -3.88 -12.11
C LEU A 69 5.41 -3.19 -10.83
N SER A 70 6.54 -2.49 -10.93
CA SER A 70 7.12 -1.75 -9.82
C SER A 70 6.15 -0.72 -9.22
N CYS A 71 5.49 0.07 -10.07
CA CYS A 71 4.47 1.03 -9.65
C CYS A 71 3.26 0.35 -9.00
N LEU A 72 2.78 -0.76 -9.57
CA LEU A 72 1.65 -1.52 -9.02
C LEU A 72 1.92 -1.97 -7.58
N PHE A 73 3.09 -2.56 -7.31
CA PHE A 73 3.43 -3.02 -5.95
C PHE A 73 3.65 -1.88 -4.96
N LEU A 74 4.17 -0.74 -5.43
CA LEU A 74 4.32 0.45 -4.62
C LEU A 74 2.95 1.01 -4.20
N LEU A 75 2.01 1.11 -5.14
CA LEU A 75 0.62 1.51 -4.88
C LEU A 75 -0.08 0.54 -3.92
N LEU A 76 0.02 -0.76 -4.16
CA LEU A 76 -0.57 -1.78 -3.27
C LEU A 76 -0.02 -1.69 -1.84
N GLY A 77 1.29 -1.45 -1.70
CA GLY A 77 1.92 -1.19 -0.40
C GLY A 77 1.38 0.05 0.32
N GLY A 78 1.16 1.13 -0.46
CA GLY A 78 0.57 2.37 0.02
C GLY A 78 -0.88 2.20 0.48
N GLU A 79 -1.70 1.50 -0.30
CA GLU A 79 -3.11 1.22 0.01
C GLU A 79 -3.25 0.39 1.30
N ILE A 80 -2.39 -0.63 1.49
CA ILE A 80 -2.37 -1.41 2.72
C ILE A 80 -2.07 -0.50 3.92
N ASN A 81 -1.06 0.37 3.80
CA ASN A 81 -0.74 1.31 4.86
C ASN A 81 -1.89 2.31 5.14
N ALA A 82 -2.54 2.81 4.09
CA ALA A 82 -3.70 3.71 4.20
C ALA A 82 -4.89 3.02 4.89
N SER A 83 -5.19 1.77 4.54
CA SER A 83 -6.28 1.00 5.14
C SER A 83 -6.08 0.75 6.64
N VAL A 84 -4.85 0.47 7.06
CA VAL A 84 -4.49 0.29 8.48
C VAL A 84 -4.62 1.62 9.24
N ALA A 85 -4.11 2.72 8.68
CA ALA A 85 -4.24 4.04 9.28
C ALA A 85 -5.72 4.46 9.43
N TYR A 86 -6.55 4.17 8.42
CA TYR A 86 -7.99 4.40 8.47
C TYR A 86 -8.65 3.64 9.61
N PHE A 87 -8.36 2.34 9.75
CA PHE A 87 -8.94 1.51 10.81
C PHE A 87 -8.55 1.98 12.22
N ASN A 88 -7.29 2.40 12.41
CA ASN A 88 -6.81 2.91 13.69
C ASN A 88 -7.44 4.25 14.07
N ASN A 89 -7.64 5.15 13.11
CA ASN A 89 -8.35 6.42 13.35
C ASN A 89 -9.82 6.17 13.69
N LEU A 90 -10.46 5.22 13.02
CA LEU A 90 -11.85 4.86 13.29
C LEU A 90 -12.01 4.26 14.70
N LYS A 91 -11.07 3.42 15.12
CA LYS A 91 -11.04 2.85 16.48
C LYS A 91 -10.88 3.93 17.56
N LYS A 92 -10.09 4.99 17.32
CA LYS A 92 -9.98 6.14 18.22
C LYS A 92 -11.31 6.89 18.35
N ILE A 93 -11.96 7.18 17.22
CA ILE A 93 -13.25 7.88 17.20
C ILE A 93 -14.30 7.06 17.95
N ILE A 94 -14.38 5.74 17.70
CA ILE A 94 -15.30 4.86 18.42
C ILE A 94 -15.02 4.91 19.91
N ASN A 95 -13.79 4.64 20.37
CA ASN A 95 -13.47 4.64 21.80
C ASN A 95 -13.79 5.97 22.49
N GLN A 96 -13.57 7.10 21.80
CA GLN A 96 -13.92 8.42 22.31
C GLN A 96 -15.44 8.60 22.41
N ALA A 97 -16.18 8.16 21.39
CA ALA A 97 -17.63 8.19 21.38
C ALA A 97 -18.24 7.20 22.41
N THR A 98 -17.65 6.03 22.63
CA THR A 98 -18.07 5.08 23.67
C THR A 98 -17.79 5.64 25.07
N SER A 99 -16.66 6.33 25.25
CA SER A 99 -16.34 7.00 26.52
C SER A 99 -17.24 8.21 26.79
N TYR A 100 -17.69 8.91 25.74
CA TYR A 100 -18.73 9.94 25.84
C TYR A 100 -20.11 9.33 26.14
N ASN A 101 -20.38 8.11 25.65
CA ASN A 101 -21.68 7.49 25.74
C ASN A 101 -21.95 6.64 26.99
N LYS A 102 -21.05 6.63 27.97
CA LYS A 102 -21.19 5.89 29.24
C LYS A 102 -22.42 6.28 30.09
N GLY A 103 -23.29 7.19 29.60
CA GLY A 103 -24.56 7.56 30.21
C GLY A 103 -25.77 7.75 29.28
N LYS A 104 -25.71 7.42 27.97
CA LYS A 104 -26.83 7.62 27.00
C LYS A 104 -26.93 6.52 25.93
N GLU A 105 -27.31 5.31 26.32
CA GLU A 105 -26.99 4.06 25.61
C GLU A 105 -27.46 3.85 24.14
N THR A 106 -28.30 4.68 23.51
CA THR A 106 -28.91 4.32 22.20
C THR A 106 -28.55 5.21 21.00
N THR A 107 -28.15 6.47 21.19
CA THR A 107 -28.03 7.42 20.06
C THR A 107 -26.70 7.33 19.30
N VAL A 108 -25.62 6.96 19.98
CA VAL A 108 -24.26 7.02 19.42
C VAL A 108 -23.96 5.83 18.48
N HIS A 109 -24.54 4.67 18.76
CA HIS A 109 -24.40 3.48 17.90
C HIS A 109 -24.97 3.71 16.50
N ILE A 110 -26.11 4.40 16.40
CA ILE A 110 -26.77 4.72 15.12
C ILE A 110 -25.93 5.73 14.33
N LEU A 111 -25.42 6.77 14.98
CA LEU A 111 -24.61 7.82 14.35
C LEU A 111 -23.28 7.30 13.78
N ILE A 112 -22.58 6.40 14.49
CA ILE A 112 -21.32 5.82 14.01
C ILE A 112 -21.55 4.92 12.80
N VAL A 113 -22.61 4.10 12.80
CA VAL A 113 -22.96 3.23 11.66
C VAL A 113 -23.35 4.07 10.43
N PHE A 114 -24.09 5.17 10.61
CA PHE A 114 -24.44 6.08 9.51
C PHE A 114 -23.21 6.81 8.95
N TYR A 115 -22.33 7.31 9.82
CA TYR A 115 -21.14 8.03 9.38
C TYR A 115 -20.15 7.14 8.64
N ALA A 116 -19.93 5.90 9.11
CA ALA A 116 -19.09 4.91 8.44
C ALA A 116 -19.65 4.49 7.08
N LYS A 117 -20.98 4.47 6.91
CA LYS A 117 -21.62 4.17 5.63
C LYS A 117 -21.56 5.34 4.64
N SER A 118 -21.50 6.58 5.12
CA SER A 118 -21.40 7.78 4.29
C SER A 118 -20.00 8.05 3.72
N ILE A 119 -18.94 7.45 4.29
CA ILE A 119 -17.55 7.59 3.82
C ILE A 119 -17.20 6.55 2.74
N ASN A 120 -18.04 5.54 2.53
CA ASN A 120 -17.83 4.44 1.58
C ASN A 120 -18.53 4.66 0.21
N VAL A 121 -18.93 5.90 -0.10
CA VAL A 121 -19.42 6.38 -1.40
C VAL A 121 -18.46 7.42 -1.91
#